data_AF-A0A2V9QR54-F1
#
_entry.id   AF-A0A2V9QR54-F1
#
_cell.length_a   1.000
_cell.length_b   1.000
_cell.length_c   1.000
_cell.angle_alpha   90.00
_cell.angle_beta   90.00
_cell.angle_gamma   90.00
#
_symmetry.space_group_name_H-M   'P 1'
#
loop_
_entity.id
_entity.type
_entity.pdbx_description
1 polymer ?
#
loop_
_entity_poly.entity_id
_entity_poly.type
_entity_poly.pdbx_seq_one_letter_code
_entity_poly.pdbx_strand_id
1 'polypeptide(L)' 'MTAPPAGCDKAMRMHACYSPIEGGYVYLPTSAERLTRYLNELRGFPQGRHDDQVDSTLQTIQWVNRGKFGVP' A
#
# COMPACT_ATOMS: atom_id res chain seq x y z
N MET A 1 8.25 -20.41 19.87
CA MET A 1 8.44 -19.31 18.91
C MET A 1 7.57 -19.63 17.69
N THR A 2 6.30 -19.24 17.73
CA THR A 2 5.33 -19.53 16.66
C THR A 2 5.51 -18.52 15.54
N ALA A 3 5.53 -18.99 14.28
CA ALA A 3 5.55 -18.12 13.12
C ALA A 3 4.36 -17.14 13.18
N PRO A 4 4.51 -15.88 12.69
CA PRO A 4 3.40 -14.95 12.65
C PRO A 4 2.23 -15.56 11.86
N PRO A 5 0.97 -15.38 12.28
CA PRO A 5 -0.18 -15.89 11.56
C PRO A 5 -0.16 -15.38 10.11
N ALA A 6 -0.54 -16.22 9.15
CA ALA A 6 -0.65 -15.82 7.74
C ALA A 6 -1.58 -14.59 7.65
N GLY A 7 -1.00 -13.44 7.29
CA GLY A 7 -1.63 -12.11 7.40
C GLY A 7 -0.78 -11.07 8.13
N CYS A 8 0.13 -11.49 9.03
CA CYS A 8 1.13 -10.61 9.64
C CYS A 8 2.06 -9.96 8.61
N ASP A 9 2.19 -10.53 7.41
CA ASP A 9 3.03 -10.00 6.33
C ASP A 9 2.55 -8.66 5.75
N LYS A 10 1.24 -8.44 5.60
CA LYS A 10 0.73 -7.30 4.81
C LYS A 10 0.66 -6.01 5.62
N ALA A 11 0.20 -6.09 6.87
CA ALA A 11 0.22 -4.94 7.78
C ALA A 11 1.67 -4.50 8.07
N MET A 12 2.58 -5.45 8.25
CA MET A 12 4.01 -5.15 8.38
C MET A 12 4.61 -4.53 7.11
N ARG A 13 4.22 -5.03 5.92
CA ARG A 13 4.60 -4.42 4.63
C ARG A 13 4.08 -2.99 4.46
N MET A 14 2.94 -2.64 5.08
CA MET A 14 2.41 -1.28 5.09
C MET A 14 3.29 -0.31 5.89
N HIS A 15 3.86 -0.74 7.01
CA HIS A 15 4.76 0.11 7.79
C HIS A 15 5.98 0.58 6.98
N ALA A 16 6.52 -0.26 6.10
CA ALA A 16 7.61 0.11 5.20
C ALA A 16 7.22 1.17 4.14
N CYS A 17 5.92 1.45 3.98
CA CYS A 17 5.38 2.39 3.02
C CYS A 17 4.87 3.70 3.65
N TYR A 18 4.89 3.83 4.99
CA TYR A 18 4.37 5.03 5.67
C TYR A 18 5.16 6.29 5.35
N SER A 19 6.49 6.23 5.37
CA SER A 19 7.33 7.41 5.15
C SER A 19 6.99 8.20 3.87
N PRO A 20 6.87 7.59 2.68
CA PRO A 20 6.47 8.33 1.47
C PRO A 20 5.00 8.79 1.49
N ILE A 21 4.10 8.07 2.16
CA ILE A 21 2.68 8.44 2.29
C ILE A 21 2.55 9.67 3.20
N GLU A 22 3.11 9.60 4.41
CA GLU A 22 3.07 10.67 5.40
C GLU A 22 3.85 11.90 4.95
N GLY A 23 4.94 11.69 4.19
CA GLY A 23 5.72 12.76 3.58
C GLY A 23 5.05 13.46 2.41
N GLY A 24 3.86 13.03 1.97
CA GLY A 24 3.13 13.64 0.87
C GLY A 24 3.70 13.33 -0.52
N TYR A 25 4.46 12.25 -0.67
CA TYR A 25 5.06 11.81 -1.93
C TYR A 25 4.19 10.82 -2.72
N VAL A 26 3.01 10.47 -2.19
CA VAL A 26 2.02 9.64 -2.88
C VAL A 26 0.84 10.50 -3.31
N TYR A 27 0.70 10.67 -4.62
CA TYR A 27 -0.34 11.50 -5.21
C TYR A 27 -1.50 10.64 -5.70
N LEU A 28 -2.72 11.11 -5.45
CA LEU A 28 -3.94 10.54 -6.01
C LEU A 28 -4.49 11.46 -7.10
N PRO A 29 -5.10 10.91 -8.15
CA PRO A 29 -5.79 11.74 -9.14
C PRO A 29 -6.96 12.48 -8.48
N THR A 30 -7.26 13.67 -8.98
CA THR A 30 -8.41 14.47 -8.53
C THR A 30 -9.75 13.83 -8.89
N SER A 31 -9.77 13.01 -9.95
CA SER A 31 -10.92 12.21 -10.36
C SER A 31 -10.45 10.93 -11.07
N ALA A 32 -11.02 9.80 -10.68
CA ALA A 32 -10.90 8.53 -11.39
C ALA A 32 -12.11 7.65 -11.07
N GLU A 33 -12.56 6.84 -12.03
CA GLU A 33 -13.73 5.96 -11.91
C GLU A 33 -13.69 5.08 -10.64
N ARG A 34 -12.49 4.61 -10.26
CA ARG A 34 -12.29 3.69 -9.13
C ARG A 34 -11.73 4.35 -7.87
N LEU A 35 -11.61 5.67 -7.83
CA LEU A 35 -10.97 6.39 -6.71
C LEU A 35 -11.68 6.13 -5.37
N THR A 36 -13.01 6.15 -5.36
CA THR A 36 -13.79 5.88 -4.15
C THR A 36 -13.56 4.47 -3.62
N ARG A 37 -13.57 3.46 -4.50
CA ARG A 37 -13.30 2.06 -4.13
C ARG A 37 -11.88 1.91 -3.56
N TYR A 38 -10.90 2.51 -4.24
CA TYR A 38 -9.50 2.52 -3.82
C TYR A 38 -9.33 3.11 -2.41
N LEU A 39 -9.92 4.29 -2.16
CA LEU A 39 -9.86 4.95 -0.84
C LEU A 39 -10.56 4.13 0.25
N ASN A 40 -11.68 3.48 -0.07
CA ASN A 40 -12.39 2.64 0.89
C ASN A 40 -11.57 1.42 1.31
N GLU A 41 -10.86 0.79 0.37
CA GLU A 41 -9.95 -0.32 0.68
C GLU A 41 -8.78 0.14 1.56
N LEU A 42 -8.14 1.27 1.23
CA LEU A 42 -7.07 1.84 2.06
C LEU A 42 -7.52 2.19 3.47
N ARG A 43 -8.72 2.77 3.63
CA ARG A 43 -9.28 3.16 4.93
C ARG A 43 -9.75 1.96 5.76
N GLY A 44 -10.21 0.90 5.09
CA GLY A 44 -10.69 -0.32 5.75
C GLY A 44 -9.57 -1.27 6.15
N PHE A 45 -8.39 -1.15 5.56
CA PHE A 45 -7.24 -2.01 5.88
C PHE A 45 -6.79 -1.83 7.35
N PRO A 46 -6.42 -2.91 8.09
CA PRO A 46 -6.29 -4.30 7.64
C PRO A 46 -7.56 -5.15 7.77
N GLN A 47 -8.68 -4.58 8.22
CA GLN A 47 -9.89 -5.31 8.60
C GLN A 47 -10.93 -5.39 7.47
N GLY A 48 -10.69 -4.66 6.38
CA GLY A 48 -11.56 -4.61 5.22
C GLY A 48 -11.67 -5.95 4.52
N ARG A 49 -12.83 -6.20 3.88
CA ARG A 49 -13.09 -7.43 3.12
C ARG A 49 -12.21 -7.57 1.87
N HIS A 50 -11.74 -6.45 1.33
CA HIS A 50 -10.92 -6.38 0.12
C HIS A 50 -9.67 -5.59 0.40
N ASP A 51 -8.56 -6.03 -0.19
CA ASP A 51 -7.25 -5.43 0.02
C ASP A 51 -6.36 -5.51 -1.25
N ASP A 52 -6.94 -5.83 -2.42
CA ASP A 52 -6.22 -5.92 -3.69
C ASP A 52 -5.55 -4.58 -4.07
N GLN A 53 -6.27 -3.47 -3.85
CA GLN A 53 -5.76 -2.14 -4.11
C GLN A 53 -4.65 -1.76 -3.13
N VAL A 54 -4.80 -2.16 -1.86
CA VAL A 54 -3.76 -1.99 -0.83
C VAL A 54 -2.49 -2.73 -1.27
N ASP A 55 -2.61 -3.99 -1.70
CA ASP A 55 -1.45 -4.78 -2.15
C ASP A 55 -0.73 -4.15 -3.34
N SER A 56 -1.48 -3.65 -4.31
CA SER A 56 -0.92 -3.01 -5.51
C SER A 56 -0.15 -1.74 -5.16
N THR A 57 -0.70 -0.92 -4.24
CA THR A 57 -0.04 0.29 -3.74
C THR A 57 1.24 -0.04 -2.96
N LEU A 58 1.18 -1.02 -2.06
CA LEU A 58 2.34 -1.47 -1.29
C LEU A 58 3.47 -1.97 -2.18
N GLN A 59 3.14 -2.80 -3.17
CA GLN A 59 4.13 -3.31 -4.12
C GLN A 59 4.79 -2.18 -4.91
N THR A 60 3.99 -1.21 -5.36
CA THR A 60 4.49 -0.05 -6.11
C THR A 60 5.44 0.79 -5.25
N ILE A 61 5.03 1.17 -4.04
CA ILE A 61 5.87 1.97 -3.14
C ILE A 61 7.16 1.23 -2.78
N GLN A 62 7.09 -0.05 -2.46
CA GLN A 62 8.28 -0.84 -2.17
C GLN A 62 9.20 -0.96 -3.38
N TRP A 63 8.64 -1.05 -4.58
CA TRP A 63 9.43 -1.11 -5.80
C TRP A 63 10.15 0.21 -6.07
N VAL A 64 9.48 1.35 -5.86
CA VAL A 64 10.09 2.69 -5.91
C VAL A 64 11.19 2.83 -4.85
N ASN A 65 10.93 2.44 -3.59
CA ASN A 65 11.88 2.53 -2.49
C ASN A 65 13.14 1.69 -2.70
N ARG A 66 13.05 0.60 -3.48
CA ARG A 66 14.22 -0.22 -3.88
C ARG A 66 15.06 0.43 -5.00
N GLY A 67 14.76 1.67 -5.40
CA GLY A 67 15.45 2.35 -6.49
C GLY A 67 15.19 1.71 -7.85
N LYS A 68 14.15 0.86 -7.98
CA LYS A 68 13.82 0.22 -9.27
C LYS A 68 13.00 1.12 -10.19
N PHE A 69 12.65 2.32 -9.73
CA PHE A 69 12.08 3.38 -10.56
C PHE A 69 13.17 4.37 -10.91
N GLY A 70 13.80 4.16 -12.08
CA GLY A 70 14.87 5.01 -12.59
C GLY A 70 16.21 4.28 -12.68
N VAL A 71 16.64 4.12 -13.94
CA VAL A 71 17.90 3.56 -14.47
C VAL A 71 18.03 2.02 -14.42
N PRO A 72 18.26 1.34 -15.57
CA PRO A 72 18.68 -0.07 -15.60
C PRO A 72 20.04 -0.30 -14.94
#